data_AF-A0A151AKC2-F1
#
_entry.id   AF-A0A151AKC2-F1
#
_cell.length_a   1.000
_cell.length_b   1.000
_cell.length_c   1.000
_cell.angle_alpha   90.00
_cell.angle_beta   90.00
_cell.angle_gamma   90.00
#
_symmetry.space_group_name_H-M   'P 1'
#
loop_
_entity.id
_entity.type
_entity.pdbx_description
1 polymer ?
#
loop_
_entity_poly.entity_id
_entity_poly.type
_entity_poly.pdbx_seq_one_letter_code
_entity_poly.pdbx_strand_id
1 'polypeptide(L)'
;MKKELRAVGCILASVIFFTGCGIKNQLKKYKKDTSNVAAESNIDVVQNVDMNGSSLGGKELEGEYSLKRKSLDSVRDTENSKELKEFEDNINLSANLIKKAYDAKIAAANNAMKTKIKKELDIELQRVKAEFQNAKNKIEAEYAAEKSKNMPYAENNRKVKLLQAEKENAEKERVVRDRYAAKIEAESKSYENKKNALNNLWNEYDRKMKQAQQERDNNKTAFKNKTIKEYDEKMTKLSEDNIATESIWDNTVMNEDKVIREFYKKEDEKYKIAVRDIINWRDDELSKIK
;
A
#
# COMPACT_ATOMS: atom_id res chain seq x y z
N MET A 1 -25.27 36.45 -29.91
CA MET A 1 -23.88 35.97 -29.79
C MET A 1 -23.51 35.85 -28.32
N LYS A 2 -22.75 34.80 -28.02
CA LYS A 2 -22.10 34.44 -26.75
C LYS A 2 -22.98 33.79 -25.68
N LYS A 3 -22.87 32.46 -25.75
CA LYS A 3 -23.18 31.44 -24.76
C LYS A 3 -22.21 31.56 -23.56
N GLU A 4 -22.62 30.88 -22.49
CA GLU A 4 -21.82 30.29 -21.39
C GLU A 4 -21.34 31.22 -20.27
N LEU A 5 -22.02 31.12 -19.12
CA LEU A 5 -21.36 30.73 -17.86
C LEU A 5 -22.44 30.31 -16.83
N ARG A 6 -23.02 29.12 -17.03
CA ARG A 6 -23.77 28.39 -15.99
C ARG A 6 -23.04 27.07 -15.73
N ALA A 7 -21.88 27.13 -15.08
CA ALA A 7 -21.13 25.94 -14.69
C ALA A 7 -20.13 26.24 -13.55
N VAL A 8 -20.61 26.69 -12.38
CA VAL A 8 -19.77 26.71 -11.15
C VAL A 8 -20.54 26.20 -9.91
N GLY A 9 -21.79 25.74 -10.07
CA GLY A 9 -22.65 25.34 -8.95
C GLY A 9 -22.80 23.84 -8.67
N CYS A 10 -22.09 22.94 -9.36
CA CYS A 10 -22.38 21.49 -9.31
C CYS A 10 -21.19 20.56 -9.04
N ILE A 11 -20.03 21.07 -8.60
CA ILE A 11 -18.85 20.21 -8.31
C ILE A 11 -18.72 19.86 -6.81
N LEU A 12 -19.53 20.45 -5.93
CA LEU A 12 -19.44 20.24 -4.48
C LEU A 12 -20.38 19.15 -3.90
N ALA A 13 -21.18 18.47 -4.74
CA ALA A 13 -22.10 17.41 -4.30
C ALA A 13 -21.72 15.99 -4.76
N SER A 14 -20.67 15.81 -5.56
CA SER A 14 -20.32 14.52 -6.17
C SER A 14 -19.16 13.77 -5.51
N VAL A 15 -18.60 14.26 -4.39
CA VAL A 15 -17.50 13.57 -3.66
C VAL A 15 -18.00 12.84 -2.40
N ILE A 16 -19.31 12.91 -2.08
CA ILE A 16 -19.89 12.24 -0.90
C ILE A 16 -20.57 10.89 -1.24
N PHE A 17 -20.68 10.51 -2.53
CA PHE A 17 -21.27 9.24 -2.97
C PHE A 17 -20.26 8.12 -3.29
N PHE A 18 -19.22 7.96 -2.47
CA PHE A 18 -18.47 6.69 -2.38
C PHE A 18 -18.45 6.12 -0.95
N THR A 19 -19.54 6.31 -0.22
CA THR A 19 -19.95 5.39 0.85
C THR A 19 -21.21 4.66 0.36
N GLY A 20 -21.07 3.51 -0.32
CA GLY A 20 -22.28 2.76 -0.71
C GLY A 20 -22.22 1.77 -1.86
N CYS A 21 -21.07 1.49 -2.47
CA CYS A 21 -20.91 0.26 -3.27
C CYS A 21 -19.75 -0.52 -2.68
N GLY A 22 -20.10 -1.56 -1.92
CA GLY A 22 -19.14 -2.38 -1.21
C GLY A 22 -18.09 -2.92 -2.18
N ILE A 23 -16.83 -2.53 -1.93
CA ILE A 23 -15.73 -3.47 -2.07
C ILE A 23 -16.00 -4.54 -1.00
N LYS A 24 -16.97 -5.43 -1.29
CA LYS A 24 -17.03 -6.73 -0.64
C LYS A 24 -15.66 -7.30 -0.91
N ASN A 25 -14.87 -7.41 0.15
CA ASN A 25 -13.83 -8.40 0.32
C ASN A 25 -13.81 -9.44 -0.81
N GLN A 26 -13.06 -9.17 -1.88
CA GLN A 26 -12.71 -10.22 -2.84
C GLN A 26 -11.76 -11.24 -2.17
N LEU A 27 -11.23 -10.91 -0.97
CA LEU A 27 -10.42 -11.78 -0.12
C LEU A 27 -11.19 -12.58 0.97
N LYS A 28 -12.49 -12.32 1.22
CA LYS A 28 -13.27 -13.10 2.23
C LYS A 28 -14.13 -14.22 1.63
N LYS A 29 -13.88 -14.64 0.38
CA LYS A 29 -14.53 -15.82 -0.21
C LYS A 29 -13.74 -17.13 -0.11
N TYR A 30 -12.64 -17.17 0.64
CA TYR A 30 -12.03 -18.42 1.08
C TYR A 30 -12.40 -18.69 2.54
N LYS A 31 -13.70 -18.89 2.79
CA LYS A 31 -14.10 -19.67 3.96
C LYS A 31 -13.78 -21.12 3.63
N LYS A 32 -13.05 -21.73 4.56
CA LYS A 32 -12.72 -23.14 4.68
C LYS A 32 -13.97 -24.00 4.48
N ASP A 33 -14.19 -24.49 3.27
CA ASP A 33 -14.96 -25.71 3.04
C ASP A 33 -13.97 -26.88 3.05
N THR A 34 -13.74 -27.39 4.26
CA THR A 34 -13.38 -28.79 4.44
C THR A 34 -14.57 -29.64 4.00
N SER A 35 -14.59 -30.00 2.71
CA SER A 35 -15.36 -31.13 2.22
C SER A 35 -14.41 -32.02 1.44
N ASN A 36 -14.21 -33.23 1.97
CA ASN A 36 -13.65 -34.36 1.25
C ASN A 36 -14.26 -34.43 -0.16
N VAL A 37 -13.41 -34.30 -1.18
CA VAL A 37 -13.65 -34.91 -2.48
C VAL A 37 -12.41 -35.70 -2.81
N ALA A 38 -12.39 -36.94 -2.33
CA ALA A 38 -11.82 -38.01 -3.12
C ALA A 38 -12.61 -38.07 -4.43
N ALA A 39 -11.96 -37.73 -5.53
CA ALA A 39 -12.37 -38.14 -6.86
C ALA A 39 -11.08 -38.33 -7.64
N GLU A 40 -10.69 -39.59 -7.73
CA GLU A 40 -9.67 -40.13 -8.60
C GLU A 40 -9.85 -39.55 -10.01
N SER A 41 -8.86 -38.84 -10.52
CA SER A 41 -8.64 -38.77 -11.96
C SER A 41 -7.61 -39.83 -12.29
N ASN A 42 -8.08 -41.07 -12.47
CA ASN A 42 -7.40 -42.03 -13.32
C ASN A 42 -7.36 -41.42 -14.72
N ILE A 43 -6.28 -40.71 -15.03
CA ILE A 43 -5.88 -40.50 -16.42
C ILE A 43 -5.00 -41.70 -16.73
N ASP A 44 -5.65 -42.77 -17.18
CA ASP A 44 -5.00 -43.79 -17.99
C ASP A 44 -4.47 -43.09 -19.25
N VAL A 45 -3.21 -42.67 -19.21
CA VAL A 45 -2.45 -42.42 -20.43
C VAL A 45 -2.00 -43.79 -20.93
N VAL A 46 -2.91 -44.53 -21.54
CA VAL A 46 -2.54 -45.60 -22.48
C VAL A 46 -2.04 -44.89 -23.73
N GLN A 47 -0.76 -44.51 -23.72
CA GLN A 47 -0.04 -44.26 -24.97
C GLN A 47 0.25 -45.63 -25.58
N ASN A 48 -0.53 -46.00 -26.59
CA ASN A 48 -0.10 -46.98 -27.58
C ASN A 48 1.16 -46.41 -28.24
N VAL A 49 2.32 -46.92 -27.84
CA VAL A 49 3.59 -46.64 -28.48
C VAL A 49 3.87 -47.80 -29.43
N ASP A 50 3.79 -47.53 -30.74
CA ASP A 50 4.30 -48.42 -31.76
C ASP A 50 5.79 -48.69 -31.48
N MET A 51 6.13 -49.96 -31.23
CA MET A 51 7.49 -50.43 -31.09
C MET A 51 8.16 -50.55 -32.47
N ASN A 52 8.49 -49.42 -33.09
CA ASN A 52 9.41 -49.38 -34.23
C ASN A 52 10.77 -48.87 -33.75
N GLY A 53 11.54 -49.77 -33.13
CA GLY A 53 12.87 -49.47 -32.62
C GLY A 53 13.89 -49.29 -33.75
N SER A 54 14.35 -48.06 -33.96
CA SER A 54 15.69 -47.85 -34.49
C SER A 54 16.66 -48.05 -33.32
N SER A 55 17.61 -48.97 -33.48
CA SER A 55 18.61 -49.29 -32.45
C SER A 55 19.66 -48.16 -32.39
N LEU A 56 19.28 -47.01 -31.85
CA LEU A 56 20.25 -45.99 -31.40
C LEU A 56 20.94 -46.50 -30.14
N GLY A 57 22.26 -46.34 -30.05
CA GLY A 57 23.00 -46.73 -28.85
C GLY A 57 22.64 -45.83 -27.67
N GLY A 58 22.80 -46.31 -26.42
CA GLY A 58 22.48 -45.54 -25.21
C GLY A 58 23.11 -44.13 -25.16
N LYS A 59 24.26 -43.92 -25.81
CA LYS A 59 24.92 -42.61 -25.95
C LYS A 59 24.24 -41.65 -26.94
N GLU A 60 23.61 -42.15 -27.99
CA GLU A 60 22.86 -41.31 -28.94
C GLU A 60 21.56 -40.82 -28.30
N LEU A 61 20.88 -41.70 -27.55
CA LEU A 61 19.70 -41.36 -26.77
C LEU A 61 20.02 -40.35 -25.65
N GLU A 62 21.16 -40.48 -24.96
CA GLU A 62 21.59 -39.52 -23.94
C GLU A 62 21.64 -38.08 -24.49
N GLY A 63 22.15 -37.89 -25.71
CA GLY A 63 22.22 -36.59 -26.38
C GLY A 63 20.85 -36.00 -26.68
N GLU A 64 19.95 -36.79 -27.26
CA GLU A 64 18.58 -36.38 -27.59
C GLU A 64 17.79 -35.98 -26.34
N TYR A 65 17.79 -36.84 -25.33
CA TYR A 65 17.01 -36.62 -24.11
C TYR A 65 17.61 -35.53 -23.21
N SER A 66 18.91 -35.27 -23.30
CA SER A 66 19.53 -34.08 -22.69
C SER A 66 19.04 -32.77 -23.32
N LEU A 67 18.83 -32.74 -24.64
CA LEU A 67 18.23 -31.58 -25.31
C LEU A 67 16.76 -31.41 -24.94
N LYS A 68 16.01 -32.52 -24.84
CA LYS A 68 14.62 -32.52 -24.37
C LYS A 68 14.50 -31.94 -22.95
N ARG A 69 15.36 -32.34 -22.02
CA ARG A 69 15.42 -31.78 -20.65
C ARG A 69 15.62 -30.26 -20.67
N LYS A 70 16.56 -29.75 -21.47
CA LYS A 70 16.82 -28.31 -21.62
C LYS A 70 15.61 -27.56 -22.18
N SER A 71 14.91 -28.15 -23.16
CA SER A 71 13.69 -27.57 -23.72
C SER A 71 12.57 -27.48 -22.68
N LEU A 72 12.34 -28.55 -21.92
CA LEU A 72 11.32 -28.58 -20.85
C LEU A 72 11.63 -27.58 -19.73
N ASP A 73 12.90 -27.40 -19.37
CA ASP A 73 13.32 -26.39 -18.39
C ASP A 73 12.90 -24.97 -18.83
N SER A 74 13.15 -24.62 -20.09
CA SER A 74 12.77 -23.33 -20.66
C SER A 74 11.25 -23.10 -20.69
N VAL A 75 10.47 -24.13 -21.04
CA VAL A 75 9.00 -24.06 -21.04
C VAL A 75 8.47 -23.81 -19.63
N ARG A 76 8.98 -24.58 -18.65
CA ARG A 76 8.57 -24.48 -17.25
C ARG A 76 8.84 -23.09 -16.66
N ASP A 77 10.01 -22.51 -16.93
CA ASP A 77 10.35 -21.17 -16.45
C ASP A 77 9.41 -20.11 -17.06
N THR A 78 9.00 -20.28 -18.32
CA THR A 78 8.09 -19.37 -19.00
C THR A 78 6.65 -19.43 -18.45
N GLU A 79 6.11 -20.63 -18.26
CA GLU A 79 4.73 -20.81 -17.79
C GLU A 79 4.54 -20.31 -16.37
N ASN A 80 5.44 -20.67 -15.45
CA ASN A 80 5.39 -20.18 -14.07
C ASN A 80 5.56 -18.67 -13.96
N SER A 81 6.34 -18.07 -14.87
CA SER A 81 6.50 -16.62 -14.89
C SER A 81 5.18 -15.89 -15.18
N LYS A 82 4.30 -16.44 -16.04
CA LYS A 82 3.07 -15.74 -16.46
C LYS A 82 2.02 -15.66 -15.35
N GLU A 83 1.62 -16.79 -14.77
CA GLU A 83 0.54 -16.81 -13.76
C GLU A 83 0.91 -16.02 -12.50
N LEU A 84 2.17 -16.08 -12.11
CA LEU A 84 2.67 -15.41 -10.92
C LEU A 84 2.78 -13.90 -11.14
N LYS A 85 3.17 -13.48 -12.36
CA LYS A 85 3.27 -12.07 -12.73
C LYS A 85 1.93 -11.36 -12.65
N GLU A 86 0.85 -11.95 -13.14
CA GLU A 86 -0.48 -11.34 -13.03
C GLU A 86 -0.92 -11.17 -11.56
N PHE A 87 -0.58 -12.13 -10.71
CA PHE A 87 -0.81 -12.02 -9.27
C PHE A 87 0.02 -10.87 -8.66
N GLU A 88 1.33 -10.84 -8.90
CA GLU A 88 2.25 -9.83 -8.38
C GLU A 88 1.88 -8.41 -8.85
N ASP A 89 1.54 -8.25 -10.13
CA ASP A 89 1.11 -6.97 -10.72
C ASP A 89 -0.16 -6.43 -10.04
N ASN A 90 -1.14 -7.30 -9.80
CA ASN A 90 -2.37 -6.93 -9.09
C ASN A 90 -2.11 -6.50 -7.64
N ILE A 91 -1.22 -7.21 -6.93
CA ILE A 91 -0.83 -6.84 -5.56
C ILE A 91 -0.11 -5.49 -5.53
N ASN A 92 0.83 -5.28 -6.46
CA ASN A 92 1.59 -4.03 -6.56
C ASN A 92 0.68 -2.84 -6.92
N LEU A 93 -0.25 -3.02 -7.85
CA LEU A 93 -1.22 -2.00 -8.20
C LEU A 93 -2.09 -1.63 -6.98
N SER A 94 -2.62 -2.63 -6.27
CA SER A 94 -3.43 -2.42 -5.08
C SER A 94 -2.66 -1.69 -3.98
N ALA A 95 -1.41 -2.09 -3.70
CA ALA A 95 -0.58 -1.46 -2.68
C ALA A 95 -0.33 0.03 -3.00
N ASN A 96 -0.01 0.34 -4.26
CA ASN A 96 0.22 1.71 -4.70
C ASN A 96 -1.04 2.59 -4.58
N LEU A 97 -2.21 2.06 -4.90
CA LEU A 97 -3.47 2.79 -4.75
C LEU A 97 -3.77 3.09 -3.27
N ILE A 98 -3.58 2.11 -2.39
CA ILE A 98 -3.80 2.25 -0.95
C ILE A 98 -2.82 3.27 -0.34
N LYS A 99 -1.54 3.20 -0.71
CA LYS A 99 -0.52 4.17 -0.28
C LYS A 99 -0.93 5.61 -0.60
N LYS A 100 -1.26 5.86 -1.87
CA LYS A 100 -1.72 7.19 -2.32
C LYS A 100 -2.99 7.65 -1.60
N ALA A 101 -3.94 6.75 -1.34
CA ALA A 101 -5.17 7.08 -0.63
C ALA A 101 -4.90 7.52 0.82
N TYR A 102 -4.00 6.83 1.53
CA TYR A 102 -3.61 7.20 2.89
C TYR A 102 -2.79 8.50 2.94
N ASP A 103 -1.86 8.70 2.00
CA ASP A 103 -1.14 9.97 1.86
C ASP A 103 -2.11 11.13 1.68
N ALA A 104 -3.07 10.99 0.76
CA ALA A 104 -4.10 11.99 0.50
C ALA A 104 -4.99 12.25 1.73
N LYS A 105 -5.38 11.19 2.45
CA LYS A 105 -6.19 11.31 3.67
C LYS A 105 -5.48 12.09 4.77
N ILE A 106 -4.21 11.79 5.02
CA ILE A 106 -3.40 12.47 6.05
C ILE A 106 -3.19 13.94 5.65
N ALA A 107 -2.89 14.22 4.38
CA ALA A 107 -2.76 15.58 3.87
C ALA A 107 -4.06 16.38 3.97
N ALA A 108 -5.20 15.78 3.59
CA ALA A 108 -6.51 16.41 3.68
C ALA A 108 -6.89 16.75 5.14
N ALA A 109 -6.65 15.83 6.08
CA ALA A 109 -6.89 16.06 7.50
C ALA A 109 -6.06 17.23 8.04
N ASN A 110 -4.77 17.29 7.70
CA ASN A 110 -3.89 18.40 8.08
C ASN A 110 -4.35 19.75 7.52
N ASN A 111 -4.73 19.79 6.24
CA ASN A 111 -5.23 21.01 5.60
C ASN A 111 -6.56 21.49 6.21
N ALA A 112 -7.48 20.57 6.49
CA ALA A 112 -8.74 20.88 7.17
C ALA A 112 -8.49 21.44 8.58
N MET A 113 -7.55 20.84 9.30
CA MET A 113 -7.15 21.27 10.64
C MET A 113 -6.53 22.67 10.64
N LYS A 114 -5.55 22.94 9.79
CA LYS A 114 -4.94 24.27 9.64
C LYS A 114 -5.98 25.32 9.27
N THR A 115 -6.91 24.98 8.38
CA THR A 115 -8.02 25.87 8.01
C THR A 115 -8.92 26.19 9.19
N LYS A 116 -9.27 25.19 10.01
CA LYS A 116 -10.08 25.37 11.22
C LYS A 116 -9.37 26.28 12.22
N ILE A 117 -8.10 26.01 12.52
CA ILE A 117 -7.31 26.79 13.48
C ILE A 117 -7.17 28.25 13.01
N LYS A 118 -6.97 28.48 11.70
CA LYS A 118 -6.91 29.84 11.14
C LYS A 118 -8.24 30.58 11.31
N LYS A 119 -9.38 29.93 11.04
CA LYS A 119 -10.70 30.53 11.25
C LYS A 119 -10.95 30.89 12.71
N GLU A 120 -10.59 30.00 13.63
CA GLU A 120 -10.69 30.25 15.09
C GLU A 120 -9.83 31.45 15.50
N LEU A 121 -8.59 31.54 15.02
CA LEU A 121 -7.71 32.69 15.23
C LEU A 121 -8.34 33.99 14.72
N ASP A 122 -8.86 34.00 13.50
CA ASP A 122 -9.47 35.20 12.91
C ASP A 122 -10.67 35.69 13.74
N ILE A 123 -11.51 34.76 14.23
CA ILE A 123 -12.66 35.08 15.10
C ILE A 123 -12.18 35.67 16.43
N GLU A 124 -11.16 35.07 17.07
CA GLU A 124 -10.67 35.55 18.36
C GLU A 124 -9.99 36.92 18.23
N LEU A 125 -9.24 37.17 17.15
CA LEU A 125 -8.68 38.49 16.86
C LEU A 125 -9.76 39.54 16.56
N GLN A 126 -10.83 39.18 15.86
CA GLN A 126 -11.98 40.09 15.66
C GLN A 126 -12.65 40.45 17.00
N ARG A 127 -12.77 39.49 17.92
CA ARG A 127 -13.30 39.75 19.26
C ARG A 127 -12.40 40.70 20.05
N VAL A 128 -11.09 40.48 20.04
CA VAL A 128 -10.12 41.38 20.71
C VAL A 128 -10.23 42.80 20.17
N LYS A 129 -10.32 42.97 18.84
CA LYS A 129 -10.52 44.29 18.21
C LYS A 129 -11.83 44.95 18.63
N ALA A 130 -12.92 44.19 18.72
CA ALA A 130 -14.21 44.71 19.18
C ALA A 130 -14.17 45.13 20.66
N GLU A 131 -13.51 44.36 21.53
CA GLU A 131 -13.28 44.73 22.93
C GLU A 131 -12.51 46.04 23.05
N PHE A 132 -11.45 46.22 22.26
CA PHE A 132 -10.68 47.46 22.23
C PHE A 132 -11.50 48.65 21.73
N GLN A 133 -12.31 48.46 20.68
CA GLN A 133 -13.19 49.52 20.18
C GLN A 133 -14.22 49.95 21.23
N ASN A 134 -14.79 48.99 21.98
CA ASN A 134 -15.70 49.29 23.08
C ASN A 134 -15.00 50.04 24.22
N ALA A 135 -13.78 49.64 24.58
CA ALA A 135 -12.98 50.36 25.58
C ALA A 135 -12.69 51.80 25.15
N LYS A 136 -12.30 52.00 23.88
CA LYS A 136 -12.08 53.33 23.30
C LYS A 136 -13.34 54.19 23.37
N ASN A 137 -14.49 53.66 22.95
CA ASN A 137 -15.76 54.39 23.02
C ASN A 137 -16.11 54.81 24.46
N LYS A 138 -15.84 53.94 25.45
CA LYS A 138 -16.05 54.26 26.86
C LYS A 138 -15.13 55.40 27.34
N ILE A 139 -13.85 55.35 26.98
CA ILE A 139 -12.87 56.40 27.32
C ILE A 139 -13.28 57.75 26.72
N GLU A 140 -13.76 57.76 25.46
CA GLU A 140 -14.23 58.99 24.81
C GLU A 140 -15.50 59.56 25.47
N ALA A 141 -16.42 58.69 25.90
CA ALA A 141 -17.62 59.11 26.64
C ALA A 141 -17.26 59.70 28.02
N GLU A 142 -16.34 59.07 28.74
CA GLU A 142 -15.81 59.59 30.02
C GLU A 142 -15.15 60.96 29.83
N TYR A 143 -14.33 61.11 28.79
CA TYR A 143 -13.71 62.39 28.44
C TYR A 143 -14.73 63.48 28.13
N ALA A 144 -15.76 63.19 27.34
CA ALA A 144 -16.83 64.15 27.03
C ALA A 144 -17.54 64.62 28.31
N ALA A 145 -17.81 63.70 29.24
CA ALA A 145 -18.40 64.02 30.54
C ALA A 145 -17.46 64.87 31.42
N GLU A 146 -16.18 64.52 31.53
CA GLU A 146 -15.17 65.28 32.28
C GLU A 146 -14.97 66.70 31.71
N LYS A 147 -14.97 66.82 30.38
CA LYS A 147 -14.87 68.10 29.67
C LYS A 147 -16.08 68.99 29.93
N SER A 148 -17.29 68.43 29.94
CA SER A 148 -18.52 69.18 30.25
C SER A 148 -18.53 69.76 31.68
N LYS A 149 -17.73 69.19 32.59
CA LYS A 149 -17.55 69.65 33.97
C LYS A 149 -16.35 70.60 34.15
N ASN A 150 -15.71 71.04 33.06
CA ASN A 150 -14.49 71.88 33.09
C ASN A 150 -13.34 71.29 33.92
N MET A 151 -13.19 69.96 33.94
CA MET A 151 -12.10 69.30 34.68
C MET A 151 -10.74 69.63 34.02
N PRO A 152 -9.77 70.23 34.75
CA PRO A 152 -8.52 70.73 34.16
C PRO A 152 -7.58 69.63 33.64
N TYR A 153 -7.80 68.36 34.01
CA TYR A 153 -6.96 67.23 33.62
C TYR A 153 -7.62 66.25 32.63
N ALA A 154 -8.81 66.56 32.10
CA ALA A 154 -9.61 65.65 31.28
C ALA A 154 -8.84 65.13 30.04
N GLU A 155 -8.11 66.00 29.34
CA GLU A 155 -7.34 65.62 28.15
C GLU A 155 -6.17 64.69 28.48
N ASN A 156 -5.46 64.96 29.59
CA ASN A 156 -4.33 64.14 30.00
C ASN A 156 -4.81 62.75 30.46
N ASN A 157 -5.90 62.71 31.23
CA ASN A 157 -6.54 61.45 31.65
C ASN A 157 -6.99 60.60 30.45
N ARG A 158 -7.62 61.22 29.43
CA ARG A 158 -7.97 60.55 28.18
C ARG A 158 -6.76 59.92 27.51
N LYS A 159 -5.67 60.69 27.32
CA LYS A 159 -4.45 60.20 26.66
C LYS A 159 -3.83 59.01 27.40
N VAL A 160 -3.74 59.09 28.73
CA VAL A 160 -3.19 58.00 29.56
C VAL A 160 -4.05 56.75 29.46
N LYS A 161 -5.38 56.88 29.55
CA LYS A 161 -6.31 55.75 29.42
C LYS A 161 -6.26 55.10 28.03
N LEU A 162 -6.18 55.90 26.96
CA LEU A 162 -6.04 55.39 25.59
C LEU A 162 -4.73 54.63 25.39
N LEU A 163 -3.61 55.19 25.84
CA LEU A 163 -2.31 54.53 25.74
C LEU A 163 -2.28 53.19 26.50
N GLN A 164 -2.90 53.14 27.67
CA GLN A 164 -3.02 51.90 28.45
C GLN A 164 -3.88 50.87 27.71
N ALA A 165 -5.03 51.27 27.18
CA ALA A 165 -5.91 50.39 26.41
C ALA A 165 -5.23 49.86 25.13
N GLU A 166 -4.41 50.68 24.46
CA GLU A 166 -3.63 50.26 23.29
C GLU A 166 -2.58 49.20 23.65
N LYS A 167 -1.84 49.38 24.75
CA LYS A 167 -0.87 48.39 25.24
C LYS A 167 -1.55 47.07 25.61
N GLU A 168 -2.68 47.13 26.32
CA GLU A 168 -3.45 45.94 26.70
C GLU A 168 -4.02 45.22 25.47
N ASN A 169 -4.52 45.94 24.47
CA ASN A 169 -4.98 45.33 23.22
C ASN A 169 -3.84 44.66 22.46
N ALA A 170 -2.70 45.33 22.32
CA ALA A 170 -1.53 44.77 21.65
C ALA A 170 -1.04 43.48 22.34
N GLU A 171 -1.03 43.47 23.68
CA GLU A 171 -0.66 42.28 24.44
C GLU A 171 -1.70 41.15 24.29
N LYS A 172 -3.00 41.44 24.33
CA LYS A 172 -4.05 40.46 24.04
C LYS A 172 -3.90 39.85 22.65
N GLU A 173 -3.70 40.68 21.62
CA GLU A 173 -3.48 40.19 20.26
C GLU A 173 -2.25 39.29 20.16
N ARG A 174 -1.14 39.66 20.80
CA ARG A 174 0.09 38.86 20.85
C ARG A 174 -0.15 37.51 21.50
N VAL A 175 -0.76 37.48 22.69
CA VAL A 175 -1.07 36.24 23.42
C VAL A 175 -1.98 35.32 22.60
N VAL A 176 -2.98 35.87 21.90
CA VAL A 176 -3.83 35.10 20.99
C VAL A 176 -2.97 34.51 19.86
N ARG A 177 -2.17 35.31 19.15
CA ARG A 177 -1.32 34.81 18.06
C ARG A 177 -0.36 33.70 18.52
N ASP A 178 0.30 33.89 19.65
CA ASP A 178 1.26 32.92 20.20
C ASP A 178 0.57 31.58 20.54
N ARG A 179 -0.61 31.63 21.15
CA ARG A 179 -1.41 30.43 21.46
C ARG A 179 -1.76 29.63 20.21
N TYR A 180 -2.23 30.31 19.16
CA TYR A 180 -2.60 29.64 17.91
C TYR A 180 -1.38 29.16 17.12
N ALA A 181 -0.25 29.87 17.19
CA ALA A 181 1.01 29.40 16.62
C ALA A 181 1.45 28.07 17.27
N ALA A 182 1.41 27.99 18.60
CA ALA A 182 1.70 26.75 19.34
C ALA A 182 0.74 25.61 18.96
N LYS A 183 -0.56 25.90 18.77
CA LYS A 183 -1.54 24.92 18.30
C LYS A 183 -1.20 24.40 16.90
N ILE A 184 -0.83 25.28 15.96
CA ILE A 184 -0.40 24.87 14.60
C ILE A 184 0.85 24.00 14.65
N GLU A 185 1.81 24.33 15.51
CA GLU A 185 3.05 23.56 15.66
C GLU A 185 2.76 22.15 16.20
N ALA A 186 1.94 22.02 17.24
CA ALA A 186 1.55 20.74 17.81
C ALA A 186 0.88 19.83 16.76
N GLU A 187 -0.03 20.38 15.96
CA GLU A 187 -0.69 19.60 14.90
C GLU A 187 0.24 19.27 13.74
N SER A 188 1.20 20.14 13.44
CA SER A 188 2.22 19.85 12.42
C SER A 188 3.12 18.68 12.85
N LYS A 189 3.47 18.59 14.14
CA LYS A 189 4.19 17.43 14.71
C LYS A 189 3.35 16.15 14.63
N SER A 190 2.06 16.23 14.99
CA SER A 190 1.11 15.12 14.85
C SER A 190 1.01 14.61 13.40
N TYR A 191 0.93 15.51 12.43
CA TYR A 191 0.95 15.19 11.01
C TYR A 191 2.25 14.48 10.56
N GLU A 192 3.42 15.01 10.94
CA GLU A 192 4.70 14.39 10.57
C GLU A 192 4.86 12.99 11.21
N ASN A 193 4.39 12.81 12.44
CA ASN A 193 4.39 11.48 13.08
C ASN A 193 3.56 10.47 12.28
N LYS A 194 2.38 10.86 11.78
CA LYS A 194 1.53 9.98 10.94
C LYS A 194 2.19 9.66 9.60
N LYS A 195 2.84 10.65 8.98
CA LYS A 195 3.59 10.45 7.73
C LYS A 195 4.77 9.51 7.91
N ASN A 196 5.52 9.66 9.00
CA ASN A 196 6.64 8.78 9.33
C ASN A 196 6.16 7.35 9.64
N ALA A 197 5.06 7.19 10.38
CA ALA A 197 4.45 5.89 10.62
C ALA A 197 4.03 5.19 9.31
N LEU A 198 3.43 5.95 8.38
CA LEU A 198 3.04 5.42 7.08
C LEU A 198 4.25 5.01 6.24
N ASN A 199 5.30 5.82 6.20
CA ASN A 199 6.55 5.48 5.49
C ASN A 199 7.22 4.23 6.06
N ASN A 200 7.32 4.13 7.39
CA ASN A 200 7.89 2.96 8.05
C ASN A 200 7.09 1.69 7.76
N LEU A 201 5.76 1.79 7.77
CA LEU A 201 4.88 0.68 7.43
C LEU A 201 5.12 0.18 5.99
N TRP A 202 5.24 1.08 5.02
CA TRP A 202 5.50 0.69 3.63
C TRP A 202 6.89 0.10 3.44
N ASN A 203 7.91 0.63 4.11
CA ASN A 203 9.26 0.06 4.07
C ASN A 203 9.28 -1.38 4.61
N GLU A 204 8.55 -1.63 5.71
CA GLU A 204 8.42 -2.95 6.30
C GLU A 204 7.58 -3.90 5.42
N TYR A 205 6.51 -3.40 4.80
CA TYR A 205 5.73 -4.15 3.80
C TYR A 205 6.60 -4.59 2.63
N ASP A 206 7.36 -3.68 2.03
CA ASP A 206 8.26 -3.99 0.91
C ASP A 206 9.33 -5.00 1.30
N ARG A 207 9.86 -4.90 2.52
CA ARG A 207 10.82 -5.86 3.07
C ARG A 207 10.22 -7.24 3.22
N LYS A 208 9.02 -7.37 3.80
CA LYS A 208 8.31 -8.66 3.96
C LYS A 208 7.99 -9.29 2.61
N MET A 209 7.54 -8.51 1.63
CA MET A 209 7.24 -8.98 0.27
C MET A 209 8.49 -9.57 -0.40
N LYS A 210 9.63 -8.85 -0.33
CA LYS A 210 10.92 -9.33 -0.85
C LYS A 210 11.39 -10.60 -0.16
N GLN A 211 11.21 -10.71 1.16
CA GLN A 211 11.58 -11.92 1.90
C GLN A 211 10.76 -13.14 1.46
N ALA A 212 9.44 -12.99 1.34
CA ALA A 212 8.56 -14.07 0.87
C ALA A 212 8.90 -14.52 -0.56
N GLN A 213 9.23 -13.56 -1.44
CA GLN A 213 9.69 -13.86 -2.80
C GLN A 213 11.02 -14.62 -2.80
N GLN A 214 11.99 -14.16 -2.02
CA GLN A 214 13.31 -14.77 -1.92
C GLN A 214 13.25 -16.19 -1.34
N GLU A 215 12.40 -16.43 -0.34
CA GLU A 215 12.20 -17.77 0.23
C GLU A 215 11.67 -18.76 -0.82
N ARG A 216 10.64 -18.37 -1.56
CA ARG A 216 10.09 -19.14 -2.70
C ARG A 216 11.18 -19.44 -3.73
N ASP A 217 11.90 -18.43 -4.19
CA ASP A 217 12.90 -18.56 -5.26
C ASP A 217 14.08 -19.44 -4.83
N ASN A 218 14.52 -19.30 -3.56
CA ASN A 218 15.55 -20.16 -2.97
C ASN A 218 15.08 -21.62 -2.88
N ASN A 219 13.86 -21.87 -2.40
CA ASN A 219 13.30 -23.22 -2.30
C ASN A 219 13.19 -23.88 -3.67
N LYS A 220 12.67 -23.15 -4.66
CA LYS A 220 12.58 -23.61 -6.06
C LYS A 220 13.95 -23.98 -6.61
N THR A 221 14.94 -23.10 -6.46
CA THR A 221 16.30 -23.32 -6.96
C THR A 221 16.96 -24.53 -6.29
N ALA A 222 16.87 -24.61 -4.95
CA ALA A 222 17.45 -25.72 -4.20
C ALA A 222 16.84 -27.07 -4.58
N PHE A 223 15.51 -27.11 -4.72
CA PHE A 223 14.80 -28.32 -5.13
C PHE A 223 15.12 -28.73 -6.57
N LYS A 224 15.13 -27.77 -7.51
CA LYS A 224 15.51 -28.01 -8.92
C LYS A 224 16.91 -28.60 -9.00
N ASN A 225 17.89 -27.99 -8.35
CA ASN A 225 19.28 -28.47 -8.38
C ASN A 225 19.42 -29.88 -7.81
N LYS A 226 18.74 -30.17 -6.69
CA LYS A 226 18.71 -31.51 -6.11
C LYS A 226 18.10 -32.53 -7.08
N THR A 227 16.96 -32.18 -7.68
CA THR A 227 16.22 -33.06 -8.59
C THR A 227 17.04 -33.32 -9.86
N ILE A 228 17.60 -32.28 -10.49
CA ILE A 228 18.47 -32.42 -11.66
C ILE A 228 19.61 -33.41 -11.38
N LYS A 229 20.28 -33.29 -10.22
CA LYS A 229 21.36 -34.20 -9.84
C LYS A 229 20.89 -35.66 -9.73
N GLU A 230 19.75 -35.90 -9.08
CA GLU A 230 19.17 -37.25 -8.98
C GLU A 230 18.83 -37.86 -10.35
N TYR A 231 18.41 -37.03 -11.30
CA TYR A 231 18.09 -37.47 -12.67
C TYR A 231 19.33 -37.58 -13.55
N ASP A 232 20.37 -36.77 -13.35
CA ASP A 232 21.67 -36.94 -14.01
C ASP A 232 22.26 -38.33 -13.68
N GLU A 233 22.22 -38.74 -12.41
CA GLU A 233 22.68 -40.06 -11.98
C GLU A 233 21.87 -41.21 -12.62
N LYS A 234 20.56 -41.02 -12.85
CA LYS A 234 19.71 -41.99 -13.56
C LYS A 234 20.05 -42.06 -15.04
N MET A 235 20.24 -40.91 -15.68
CA MET A 235 20.58 -40.81 -17.10
C MET A 235 21.95 -41.44 -17.40
N THR A 236 22.95 -41.22 -16.53
CA THR A 236 24.26 -41.89 -16.66
C THR A 236 24.11 -43.41 -16.62
N LYS A 237 23.34 -43.96 -15.66
CA LYS A 237 23.10 -45.41 -15.60
C LYS A 237 22.39 -45.94 -16.85
N LEU A 238 21.44 -45.19 -17.40
CA LEU A 238 20.77 -45.56 -18.65
C LEU A 238 21.72 -45.53 -19.86
N SER A 239 22.66 -44.58 -19.90
CA SER A 239 23.67 -44.48 -20.97
C SER A 239 24.64 -45.68 -20.99
N GLU A 240 24.86 -46.28 -19.81
CA GLU A 240 25.73 -47.45 -19.62
C GLU A 240 24.98 -48.77 -19.87
N ASP A 241 23.65 -48.76 -19.90
CA ASP A 241 22.81 -49.94 -20.13
C ASP A 241 22.50 -50.12 -21.63
N ASN A 242 23.11 -51.13 -22.25
CA ASN A 242 22.94 -51.46 -23.66
C ASN A 242 21.52 -51.93 -24.06
N ILE A 243 20.59 -52.09 -23.09
CA ILE A 243 19.21 -52.57 -23.31
C ILE A 243 18.18 -51.44 -23.11
N ALA A 244 18.60 -50.23 -22.71
CA ALA A 244 17.68 -49.13 -22.45
C ALA A 244 16.93 -48.70 -23.73
N THR A 245 15.60 -48.73 -23.71
CA THR A 245 14.75 -48.29 -24.83
C THR A 245 14.42 -46.79 -24.72
N GLU A 246 14.11 -46.15 -25.85
CA GLU A 246 13.63 -44.74 -25.90
C GLU A 246 12.52 -44.45 -24.86
N SER A 247 11.59 -45.39 -24.67
CA SER A 247 10.49 -45.24 -23.70
C SER A 247 10.97 -45.04 -22.25
N ILE A 248 12.12 -45.62 -21.87
CA ILE A 248 12.67 -45.50 -20.51
C ILE A 248 13.34 -44.12 -20.34
N TRP A 249 14.05 -43.66 -21.37
CA TRP A 249 14.61 -42.31 -21.40
C TRP A 249 13.53 -41.24 -21.33
N ASP A 250 12.48 -41.40 -22.14
CA ASP A 250 11.36 -40.47 -22.16
C ASP A 250 10.65 -40.39 -20.81
N ASN A 251 10.32 -41.55 -20.24
CA ASN A 251 9.74 -41.62 -18.91
C ASN A 251 10.62 -40.97 -17.84
N THR A 252 11.95 -41.11 -17.95
CA THR A 252 12.89 -40.49 -17.00
C THR A 252 12.84 -38.97 -17.09
N VAL A 253 12.93 -38.41 -18.30
CA VAL A 253 12.88 -36.96 -18.53
C VAL A 253 11.52 -36.36 -18.17
N MET A 254 10.43 -37.02 -18.55
CA MET A 254 9.07 -36.55 -18.26
C MET A 254 8.75 -36.62 -16.76
N ASN A 255 9.26 -37.62 -16.03
CA ASN A 255 9.11 -37.71 -14.58
C ASN A 255 9.89 -36.61 -13.86
N GLU A 256 11.10 -36.27 -14.31
CA GLU A 256 11.85 -35.12 -13.75
C GLU A 256 11.05 -33.83 -13.86
N ASP A 257 10.58 -33.52 -15.06
CA ASP A 257 9.85 -32.28 -15.32
C ASP A 257 8.55 -32.23 -14.51
N LYS A 258 7.80 -33.34 -14.44
CA LYS A 258 6.59 -33.46 -13.63
C LYS A 258 6.87 -33.14 -12.15
N VAL A 259 7.91 -33.75 -11.57
CA VAL A 259 8.27 -33.55 -10.16
C VAL A 259 8.63 -32.08 -9.88
N ILE A 260 9.41 -31.44 -10.74
CA ILE A 260 9.79 -30.04 -10.57
C ILE A 260 8.57 -29.12 -10.71
N ARG A 261 7.71 -29.34 -11.71
CA ARG A 261 6.48 -28.56 -11.92
C ARG A 261 5.53 -28.66 -10.72
N GLU A 262 5.31 -29.86 -10.19
CA GLU A 262 4.44 -30.07 -9.03
C GLU A 262 4.99 -29.36 -7.78
N PHE A 263 6.31 -29.38 -7.57
CA PHE A 263 6.95 -28.65 -6.48
C PHE A 263 6.80 -27.14 -6.66
N TYR A 264 7.05 -26.62 -7.86
CA TYR A 264 6.94 -25.20 -8.15
C TYR A 264 5.53 -24.66 -7.89
N LYS A 265 4.48 -25.39 -8.29
CA LYS A 265 3.09 -25.04 -7.99
C LYS A 265 2.83 -24.94 -6.49
N LYS A 266 3.36 -25.87 -5.69
CA LYS A 266 3.21 -25.86 -4.22
C LYS A 266 3.91 -24.65 -3.59
N GLU A 267 5.12 -24.32 -4.03
CA GLU A 267 5.84 -23.14 -3.54
C GLU A 267 5.17 -21.83 -3.94
N ASP A 268 4.59 -21.75 -5.14
CA ASP A 268 3.82 -20.57 -5.57
C ASP A 268 2.56 -20.38 -4.72
N GLU A 269 1.85 -21.46 -4.37
CA GLU A 269 0.70 -21.37 -3.47
C GLU A 269 1.10 -20.95 -2.05
N LYS A 270 2.22 -21.47 -1.51
CA LYS A 270 2.76 -20.99 -0.23
C LYS A 270 3.10 -19.49 -0.28
N TYR A 271 3.74 -19.04 -1.36
CA TYR A 271 4.04 -17.63 -1.58
C TYR A 271 2.77 -16.78 -1.61
N LYS A 272 1.73 -17.20 -2.36
CA LYS A 272 0.44 -16.49 -2.40
C LYS A 272 -0.20 -16.40 -1.01
N ILE A 273 -0.11 -17.45 -0.18
CA ILE A 273 -0.61 -17.42 1.20
C ILE A 273 0.19 -16.41 2.03
N ALA A 274 1.51 -16.45 2.00
CA ALA A 274 2.37 -15.51 2.73
C ALA A 274 2.09 -14.05 2.33
N VAL A 275 1.91 -13.78 1.03
CA VAL A 275 1.54 -12.45 0.52
C VAL A 275 0.19 -12.00 1.07
N ARG A 276 -0.82 -12.88 1.13
CA ARG A 276 -2.12 -12.53 1.74
C ARG A 276 -1.99 -12.19 3.22
N ASP A 277 -1.16 -12.92 3.96
CA ASP A 277 -0.92 -12.64 5.38
C ASP A 277 -0.20 -11.30 5.58
N ILE A 278 0.78 -10.98 4.73
CA ILE A 278 1.45 -9.67 4.70
C ILE A 278 0.46 -8.55 4.39
N ILE A 279 -0.47 -8.76 3.46
CA ILE A 279 -1.53 -7.80 3.12
C ILE A 279 -2.46 -7.57 4.30
N ASN A 280 -2.91 -8.63 4.97
CA ASN A 280 -3.77 -8.53 6.15
C ASN A 280 -3.05 -7.75 7.27
N TRP A 281 -1.79 -8.08 7.54
CA TRP A 281 -0.96 -7.34 8.50
C TRP A 281 -0.85 -5.86 8.15
N ARG A 282 -0.58 -5.52 6.87
CA ARG A 282 -0.52 -4.14 6.40
C ARG A 282 -1.83 -3.40 6.68
N ASP A 283 -2.96 -4.01 6.37
CA ASP A 283 -4.28 -3.41 6.54
C ASP A 283 -4.60 -3.18 8.02
N ASP A 284 -4.21 -4.12 8.89
CA ASP A 284 -4.32 -3.97 10.34
C ASP A 284 -3.44 -2.82 10.87
N GLU A 285 -2.20 -2.69 10.41
CA GLU A 285 -1.32 -1.57 10.80
C GLU A 285 -1.81 -0.22 10.26
N LEU A 286 -2.30 -0.17 9.02
CA LEU A 286 -2.90 1.02 8.43
C LEU A 286 -4.10 1.53 9.25
N SER A 287 -4.87 0.63 9.87
CA SER A 287 -6.01 0.99 10.72
C SER A 287 -5.61 1.77 11.99
N LYS A 288 -4.35 1.63 12.42
CA LYS A 288 -3.79 2.29 13.61
C LYS A 288 -3.28 3.70 13.30
N ILE A 289 -3.01 4.02 12.03
CA ILE A 289 -2.60 5.35 11.58
C ILE A 289 -3.86 6.21 11.40
N LYS A 290 -4.30 6.85 12.48
CA LYS A 290 -5.45 7.77 12.52
C LYS A 290 -5.01 9.21 12.76
#